data_AF-A0A1V2IGH9-F1
#
_entry.id   AF-A0A1V2IGH9-F1
#
_cell.length_a   1.000
_cell.length_b   1.000
_cell.length_c   1.000
_cell.angle_alpha   90.00
_cell.angle_beta   90.00
_cell.angle_gamma   90.00
#
_symmetry.space_group_name_H-M   'P 1'
#
loop_
_entity.id
_entity.type
_entity.pdbx_description
1 polymer ?
#
loop_
_entity_poly.entity_id
_entity_poly.type
_entity_poly.pdbx_seq_one_letter_code
_entity_poly.pdbx_strand_id
1 'polypeptide(L)' 'MVVHRGDSLWTIAARHLGPNATDAQIAAEWPRWWAANQDVIGSDPNLLLPGQRLQPPSGP' A
#
# COMPACT_ATOMS: atom_id res chain seq x y z
N MET A 1 4.71 5.79 -4.74
CA MET A 1 3.28 5.77 -5.08
C MET A 1 2.60 6.93 -4.35
N VAL A 2 1.78 7.73 -5.02
CA VAL A 2 1.02 8.82 -4.38
C VAL A 2 -0.37 8.28 -4.03
N VAL A 3 -0.83 8.55 -2.81
CA VAL A 3 -2.20 8.22 -2.37
C VAL A 3 -3.18 9.19 -3.01
N HIS A 4 -4.20 8.66 -3.67
CA HIS A 4 -5.33 9.42 -4.17
C HIS A 4 -6.57 9.24 -3.28
N ARG A 5 -7.55 10.13 -3.40
CA ARG A 5 -8.83 10.00 -2.68
C ARG A 5 -9.49 8.67 -3.05
N GLY A 6 -9.78 7.85 -2.02
CA GLY A 6 -10.39 6.53 -2.19
C GLY A 6 -9.38 5.39 -2.33
N ASP A 7 -8.07 5.67 -2.34
CA ASP A 7 -7.06 4.63 -2.30
C ASP A 7 -7.01 3.95 -0.92
N SER A 8 -6.85 2.64 -0.94
CA SER A 8 -6.50 1.80 0.21
C SER A 8 -5.14 1.13 -0.02
N LEU A 9 -4.48 0.66 1.05
CA LEU A 9 -3.25 -0.12 0.93
C LEU A 9 -3.43 -1.33 0.02
N TRP A 10 -4.63 -1.92 0.02
CA TRP A 10 -5.02 -2.98 -0.91
C TRP A 10 -4.93 -2.53 -2.37
N THR A 11 -5.58 -1.42 -2.74
CA THR A 11 -5.55 -0.91 -4.12
C THR A 11 -4.17 -0.46 -4.56
N ILE A 12 -3.37 0.07 -3.63
CA ILE A 12 -1.98 0.47 -3.84
C ILE A 12 -1.11 -0.76 -4.11
N ALA A 13 -1.23 -1.80 -3.28
CA ALA A 13 -0.53 -3.07 -3.48
C ALA A 13 -0.97 -3.76 -4.79
N ALA A 14 -2.27 -3.77 -5.10
CA ALA A 14 -2.79 -4.31 -6.35
C ALA A 14 -2.22 -3.61 -7.58
N ARG A 15 -2.16 -2.27 -7.57
CA ARG A 15 -1.54 -1.49 -8.64
C ARG A 15 -0.04 -1.77 -8.78
N HIS A 16 0.64 -2.00 -7.66
CA HIS A 16 2.07 -2.31 -7.67
C HIS A 16 2.36 -3.70 -8.26
N LEU A 17 1.60 -4.71 -7.86
CA LEU A 17 1.72 -6.09 -8.34
C LEU A 17 1.25 -6.23 -9.80
N GLY A 18 0.39 -5.34 -10.26
CA GLY A 18 -0.13 -5.29 -11.62
C GLY A 18 -1.45 -6.04 -11.80
N PRO A 19 -2.03 -6.02 -13.02
CA PRO A 19 -3.39 -6.49 -13.29
C PRO A 19 -3.59 -8.00 -13.13
N ASN A 20 -2.50 -8.78 -13.07
CA ASN A 20 -2.54 -10.24 -12.92
C ASN A 20 -2.41 -10.69 -11.45
N ALA A 21 -2.32 -9.75 -10.50
CA ALA A 21 -2.21 -10.07 -9.09
C ALA A 21 -3.49 -10.71 -8.58
N THR A 22 -3.34 -11.82 -7.88
CA THR A 22 -4.44 -12.46 -7.15
C THR A 22 -4.69 -11.76 -5.82
N ASP A 23 -5.91 -11.88 -5.30
CA ASP A 23 -6.25 -11.35 -3.96
C ASP A 23 -5.31 -11.88 -2.87
N ALA A 24 -4.83 -13.13 -2.98
CA ALA A 24 -3.86 -13.71 -2.05
C ALA A 24 -2.51 -12.99 -2.10
N GLN A 25 -2.04 -12.61 -3.30
CA GLN A 25 -0.81 -11.83 -3.45
C GLN A 25 -0.98 -10.42 -2.90
N ILE A 26 -2.12 -9.78 -3.16
CA ILE A 26 -2.42 -8.45 -2.63
C ILE A 26 -2.52 -8.48 -1.10
N ALA A 27 -3.17 -9.52 -0.53
CA ALA A 27 -3.28 -9.76 0.90
C ALA A 27 -1.92 -9.92 1.60
N ALA A 28 -0.95 -10.56 0.93
CA ALA A 28 0.40 -10.70 1.43
C ALA A 28 1.24 -9.42 1.29
N GLU A 29 0.94 -8.59 0.28
CA GLU A 29 1.73 -7.42 -0.08
C GLU A 29 1.31 -6.14 0.65
N TRP A 30 0.02 -5.89 0.85
CA TRP A 30 -0.45 -4.66 1.51
C TRP A 30 0.11 -4.47 2.94
N PRO A 31 0.33 -5.51 3.78
CA PRO A 31 0.95 -5.34 5.08
C PRO A 31 2.42 -4.89 4.97
N ARG A 32 3.13 -5.31 3.90
CA ARG A 32 4.49 -4.85 3.61
C ARG A 32 4.49 -3.36 3.27
N TRP A 33 3.47 -2.90 2.54
CA TRP A 33 3.30 -1.46 2.29
C TRP A 33 3.09 -0.68 3.58
N TRP A 34 2.27 -1.19 4.51
CA TRP A 34 2.12 -0.53 5.81
C TRP A 34 3.44 -0.51 6.59
N ALA A 35 4.11 -1.65 6.72
CA ALA A 35 5.36 -1.77 7.46
C ALA A 35 6.46 -0.84 6.90
N ALA A 36 6.61 -0.77 5.57
CA ALA A 36 7.59 0.10 4.92
C ALA A 36 7.26 1.60 5.02
N ASN A 37 6.01 1.96 5.35
CA ASN A 37 5.53 3.34 5.39
C ASN A 37 4.89 3.71 6.72
N GLN A 38 5.18 2.96 7.78
CA GLN A 38 4.53 3.15 9.08
C GLN A 38 4.83 4.55 9.64
N ASP A 39 6.01 5.11 9.33
CA ASP A 39 6.39 6.48 9.70
C ASP A 39 5.55 7.56 9.00
N VAL A 40 4.96 7.25 7.84
CA VAL A 40 4.15 8.17 7.04
C VAL A 40 2.65 7.99 7.31
N ILE A 41 2.21 6.74 7.43
CA ILE A 41 0.80 6.37 7.63
C ILE A 41 0.40 6.48 9.10
N GLY A 42 1.32 6.12 10.00
CA GLY A 42 1.06 6.00 11.43
C GLY A 42 0.46 4.65 11.81
N SER A 43 -0.14 4.63 13.00
CA SER A 43 -0.61 3.41 13.65
C SER A 43 -1.88 2.81 13.05
N ASP A 44 -2.64 3.56 12.24
CA ASP A 44 -3.85 3.06 11.56
C ASP A 44 -3.61 2.87 10.06
N PRO A 45 -3.49 1.63 9.57
CA PRO A 45 -3.27 1.34 8.15
C PRO A 45 -4.44 1.74 7.24
N ASN A 46 -5.64 1.98 7.80
CA ASN A 46 -6.81 2.40 7.04
C ASN A 46 -6.88 3.93 6.85
N LEU A 47 -6.08 4.70 7.60
CA LEU A 47 -6.08 6.15 7.54
C LEU A 47 -5.06 6.66 6.52
N LEU A 48 -5.38 6.45 5.24
CA LEU A 48 -4.58 7.01 4.15
C LEU A 48 -5.07 8.41 3.77
N LEU A 49 -4.14 9.36 3.73
CA LEU A 49 -4.42 10.75 3.39
C LEU A 49 -3.98 11.04 1.95
N PRO A 50 -4.85 11.64 1.11
CA PRO A 50 -4.48 12.02 -0.25
C PRO A 50 -3.23 12.91 -0.28
N GLY A 51 -2.32 12.61 -1.20
CA GLY A 51 -1.04 13.32 -1.34
C GLY A 51 0.12 12.68 -0.55
N GLN A 52 -0.14 11.74 0.35
CA GLN A 52 0.94 10.94 0.96
C GLN A 52 1.74 10.22 -0.12
N ARG A 53 3.07 10.25 0.02
CA ARG A 53 3.99 9.51 -0.84
C ARG A 53 4.43 8.26 -0.11
N LEU A 54 3.89 7.12 -0.56
CA LEU A 54 4.29 5.81 -0.06
C LEU A 54 5.43 5.25 -0.91
N GLN A 55 6.44 4.70 -0.25
CA GLN A 55 7.52 3.96 -0.88
C GLN A 55 7.10 2.50 -1.06
N PRO A 56 7.34 1.90 -2.24
CA PRO A 56 7.14 0.47 -2.39
C PRO A 56 8.05 -0.27 -1.41
N PRO A 57 7.56 -1.34 -0.77
CA PRO A 57 8.43 -2.17 0.05
C PRO A 57 9.57 -2.67 -0.82
N SER A 58 10.79 -2.55 -0.31
CA SER A 58 11.93 -3.24 -0.90
C SER A 58 11.62 -4.73 -0.96
N GLY A 59 12.11 -5.42 -2.00
CA GLY A 59 12.07 -6.89 -2.06
C GLY A 59 12.67 -7.51 -0.80
N PRO A 60 12.47 -8.82 -0.56
CA PRO A 60 13.07 -9.48 0.59
C PRO A 60 14.57 -9.16 0.75
#